data_AF-A0A959KFR8-F1
#
_entry.id   AF-A0A959KFR8-F1
#
_cell.length_a   1.000
_cell.length_b   1.000
_cell.length_c   1.000
_cell.angle_alpha   90.00
_cell.angle_beta   90.00
_cell.angle_gamma   90.00
#
_symmetry.space_group_name_H-M   'P 1'
#
loop_
_entity.id
_entity.type
_entity.pdbx_description
1 polymer ?
#
loop_
_entity_poly.entity_id
_entity_poly.type
_entity_poly.pdbx_seq_one_letter_code
_entity_poly.pdbx_strand_id
1 'polypeptide(L)'
;LHAGASGSPAVPCWLLQRYPEEAQTAYNSGVTLNSNYRTELCGSGFMEWEEIKVLVSMAKDMNAGKTPAEASLTAAQSMQSRYYNSPAALADAEKQQAQAWATRLMDSLRSWSARDPLLAEIGASFRLMYYQSAVLLEDYYMNKGMNYTEASALATATLQALVGPYLERFV
;
A
#
# COMPACT_ATOMS: atom_id res chain seq x y z
N LEU A 1 24.18 -29.79 -7.39
CA LEU A 1 22.70 -29.86 -7.33
C LEU A 1 22.21 -28.52 -6.77
N HIS A 2 22.04 -27.50 -7.61
CA HIS A 2 21.36 -26.28 -7.17
C HIS A 2 19.87 -26.52 -7.37
N ALA A 3 19.18 -26.81 -6.26
CA ALA A 3 17.74 -26.95 -6.24
C ALA A 3 17.12 -25.67 -6.82
N GLY A 4 16.44 -25.79 -7.96
CA GLY A 4 15.62 -24.72 -8.48
C GLY A 4 14.58 -24.38 -7.44
N ALA A 5 14.61 -23.15 -6.93
CA ALA A 5 13.52 -22.63 -6.14
C ALA A 5 12.26 -22.71 -7.00
N SER A 6 11.31 -23.54 -6.58
CA SER A 6 10.03 -23.78 -7.24
C SER A 6 9.07 -22.60 -7.04
N GLY A 7 9.52 -21.39 -7.37
CA GLY A 7 8.75 -20.16 -7.28
C GLY A 7 9.00 -19.31 -8.52
N SER A 8 7.96 -18.67 -9.04
CA SER A 8 8.09 -17.70 -10.13
C SER A 8 9.17 -16.65 -9.78
N PRO A 9 10.09 -16.33 -10.70
CA PRO A 9 11.15 -15.37 -10.43
C PRO A 9 10.56 -14.00 -10.10
N ALA A 10 11.03 -13.37 -9.01
CA ALA A 10 10.67 -12.01 -8.66
C ALA A 10 11.58 -11.01 -9.38
N VAL A 11 11.04 -9.85 -9.74
CA VAL A 11 11.81 -8.72 -10.27
C VAL A 11 12.71 -8.20 -9.15
N PRO A 12 14.05 -8.20 -9.33
CA PRO A 12 14.97 -7.69 -8.33
C PRO A 12 14.72 -6.21 -8.08
N CYS A 13 14.74 -5.80 -6.82
CA CYS A 13 14.39 -4.44 -6.44
C CYS A 13 15.36 -3.38 -6.98
N TRP A 14 16.64 -3.73 -7.22
CA TRP A 14 17.63 -2.82 -7.78
C TRP A 14 17.27 -2.37 -9.19
N LEU A 15 16.50 -3.17 -9.94
CA LEU A 15 16.07 -2.84 -11.28
C LEU A 15 15.18 -1.59 -11.27
N LEU A 16 14.27 -1.50 -10.30
CA LEU A 16 13.39 -0.36 -10.10
C LEU A 16 14.12 0.90 -9.66
N GLN A 17 15.16 0.73 -8.84
CA GLN A 17 15.99 1.84 -8.41
C GLN A 17 16.85 2.39 -9.56
N ARG A 18 17.31 1.50 -10.44
CA ARG A 18 18.22 1.87 -11.53
C ARG A 18 17.50 2.40 -12.77
N TYR A 19 16.32 1.87 -13.08
CA TYR A 19 15.54 2.15 -14.29
C TYR A 19 14.06 2.42 -13.94
N PRO A 20 13.76 3.48 -13.16
CA PRO A 20 12.43 3.70 -12.63
C PRO A 20 11.39 4.02 -13.73
N GLU A 21 11.77 4.74 -14.78
CA GLU A 21 10.86 5.14 -15.87
C GLU A 21 10.46 3.94 -16.75
N GLU A 22 11.44 3.12 -17.13
CA GLU A 22 11.21 1.89 -17.90
C GLU A 22 10.40 0.89 -17.10
N ALA A 23 10.67 0.77 -15.80
CA ALA A 23 9.91 -0.08 -14.92
C ALA A 23 8.46 0.40 -14.75
N GLN A 24 8.23 1.71 -14.61
CA GLN A 24 6.88 2.27 -14.58
C GLN A 24 6.13 2.05 -15.89
N THR A 25 6.81 2.16 -17.03
CA THR A 25 6.24 1.87 -18.36
C THR A 25 5.81 0.40 -18.45
N ALA A 26 6.63 -0.53 -17.96
CA ALA A 26 6.28 -1.94 -17.90
C ALA A 26 5.03 -2.18 -17.05
N TYR A 27 4.91 -1.50 -15.90
CA TYR A 27 3.72 -1.60 -15.04
C TYR A 27 2.46 -0.99 -15.66
N ASN A 28 2.58 0.16 -16.32
CA ASN A 28 1.46 0.88 -16.90
C ASN A 28 0.95 0.23 -18.20
N SER A 29 1.74 -0.63 -18.84
CA SER A 29 1.41 -1.28 -20.12
C SER A 29 0.25 -2.30 -20.04
N GLY A 30 -0.43 -2.41 -18.89
CA GLY A 30 -1.56 -3.31 -18.74
C GLY A 30 -1.18 -4.79 -18.76
N VAL A 31 0.11 -5.10 -18.58
CA VAL A 31 0.49 -6.39 -17.98
C VAL A 31 -0.19 -6.37 -16.64
N THR A 32 -1.36 -7.00 -16.58
CA THR A 32 -2.02 -7.32 -15.33
C THR A 32 -0.91 -7.99 -14.54
N LEU A 33 -0.45 -7.32 -13.48
CA LEU A 33 0.36 -7.93 -12.45
C LEU A 33 -0.56 -8.95 -11.80
N ASN A 34 -0.83 -10.02 -12.53
CA ASN A 34 -1.36 -11.24 -12.01
C ASN A 34 -0.40 -11.67 -10.90
N SER A 35 -0.87 -12.54 -10.02
CA SER A 35 -0.10 -13.07 -8.90
C SER A 35 1.27 -13.68 -9.26
N ASN A 36 1.65 -13.74 -10.54
CA ASN A 36 2.92 -14.27 -11.02
C ASN A 36 4.01 -13.20 -11.21
N TYR A 37 3.69 -11.91 -11.25
CA TYR A 37 4.70 -10.83 -11.29
C TYR A 37 4.96 -10.31 -9.87
N ARG A 38 5.97 -10.87 -9.23
CA ARG A 38 6.42 -10.46 -7.88
C ARG A 38 7.54 -9.45 -8.02
N THR A 39 7.51 -8.41 -7.20
CA THR A 39 8.56 -7.41 -7.15
C THR A 39 9.18 -7.41 -5.76
N GLU A 40 10.50 -7.52 -5.67
CA GLU A 40 11.20 -7.41 -4.39
C GLU A 40 11.20 -5.95 -3.90
N LEU A 41 11.18 -5.76 -2.57
CA LEU A 41 11.37 -4.46 -1.94
C LEU A 41 12.85 -4.29 -1.60
N CYS A 42 13.46 -3.18 -2.02
CA CYS A 42 14.84 -2.86 -1.64
C CYS A 42 14.83 -2.26 -0.23
N GLY A 43 15.45 -2.98 0.71
CA GLY A 43 15.35 -2.65 2.13
C GLY A 43 13.92 -2.84 2.66
N SER A 44 13.58 -2.12 3.71
CA SER A 44 12.29 -2.22 4.40
C SER A 44 11.23 -1.25 3.83
N GLY A 45 11.58 -0.43 2.83
CA GLY A 45 10.69 0.52 2.19
C GLY A 45 9.99 1.45 3.19
N PHE A 46 8.67 1.58 3.07
CA PHE A 46 7.86 2.40 3.99
C PHE A 46 7.83 1.87 5.43
N MET A 47 8.13 0.59 5.64
CA MET A 47 8.18 -0.01 6.97
C MET A 47 9.41 0.42 7.77
N GLU A 48 10.24 1.34 7.29
CA GLU A 48 11.26 2.00 8.11
C GLU A 48 10.68 3.09 9.00
N TRP A 49 9.59 3.73 8.58
CA TRP A 49 8.97 4.85 9.31
C TRP A 49 8.10 4.35 10.46
N GLU A 50 8.25 4.97 11.64
CA GLU A 50 7.58 4.53 12.86
C GLU A 50 6.06 4.67 12.76
N GLU A 51 5.58 5.76 12.17
CA GLU A 51 4.16 6.02 11.94
C GLU A 51 3.51 4.92 11.08
N ILE A 52 4.21 4.50 10.02
CA ILE A 52 3.76 3.41 9.15
C ILE A 52 3.76 2.07 9.90
N LYS A 53 4.81 1.78 10.69
CA LYS A 53 4.87 0.55 11.50
C LYS A 53 3.70 0.49 12.49
N VAL A 54 3.39 1.60 13.15
CA VAL A 54 2.26 1.71 14.08
C VAL A 54 0.94 1.51 13.34
N LEU A 55 0.72 2.23 12.23
CA LEU A 55 -0.49 2.09 11.41
C LEU A 55 -0.75 0.64 10.97
N VAL A 56 0.28 -0.02 10.43
CA VAL A 56 0.19 -1.40 9.96
C VAL A 56 -0.08 -2.37 11.12
N SER A 57 0.50 -2.12 12.29
CA SER A 57 0.24 -2.93 13.50
C SER A 57 -1.21 -2.77 13.97
N MET A 58 -1.74 -1.55 13.98
CA MET A 58 -3.15 -1.31 14.29
C MET A 58 -4.08 -2.02 13.29
N ALA A 59 -3.75 -1.96 11.98
CA ALA A 59 -4.53 -2.66 10.95
C ALA A 59 -4.56 -4.18 11.17
N LYS A 60 -3.42 -4.78 11.53
CA LYS A 60 -3.31 -6.20 11.87
C LYS A 60 -4.19 -6.58 13.05
N ASP A 61 -4.17 -5.79 14.12
CA ASP A 61 -4.99 -6.04 15.32
C ASP A 61 -6.50 -5.94 14.98
N MET A 62 -6.87 -4.99 14.13
CA MET A 62 -8.25 -4.81 13.66
C MET A 62 -8.76 -5.94 12.76
N ASN A 63 -7.86 -6.80 12.24
CA ASN A 63 -8.23 -7.96 11.42
C ASN A 63 -8.81 -9.14 12.23
N ALA A 64 -9.03 -8.96 13.54
CA ALA A 64 -9.66 -9.94 14.43
C ALA A 64 -8.99 -11.33 14.38
N GLY A 65 -7.65 -11.36 14.36
CA GLY A 65 -6.85 -12.59 14.37
C GLY A 65 -6.86 -13.37 13.05
N LYS A 66 -7.46 -12.84 11.98
CA LYS A 66 -7.36 -13.43 10.65
C LYS A 66 -5.98 -13.11 10.05
N THR A 67 -5.36 -14.12 9.47
CA THR A 67 -4.17 -13.92 8.62
C THR A 67 -4.64 -13.71 7.19
N PRO A 68 -4.29 -12.59 6.52
CA PRO A 68 -4.62 -12.41 5.11
C PRO A 68 -4.01 -13.51 4.24
N ALA A 69 -4.64 -13.80 3.11
CA ALA A 69 -4.10 -14.78 2.17
C ALA A 69 -2.69 -14.37 1.69
N GLU A 70 -1.77 -15.34 1.57
CA GLU A 70 -0.38 -15.08 1.16
C GLU A 70 -0.32 -14.36 -0.21
N ALA A 71 -1.22 -14.70 -1.12
CA ALA A 71 -1.34 -14.02 -2.41
C ALA A 71 -1.70 -12.53 -2.27
N SER A 72 -2.58 -12.17 -1.34
CA SER A 72 -2.97 -10.77 -1.05
C SER A 72 -1.77 -10.00 -0.46
N LEU A 73 -1.04 -10.62 0.49
CA LEU A 73 0.18 -10.03 1.06
C LEU A 73 1.28 -9.84 0.03
N THR A 74 1.48 -10.82 -0.86
CA THR A 74 2.49 -10.75 -1.92
C THR A 74 2.17 -9.68 -2.97
N ALA A 75 0.90 -9.59 -3.37
CA ALA A 75 0.44 -8.54 -4.26
C ALA A 75 0.64 -7.16 -3.64
N ALA A 76 0.22 -7.00 -2.38
CA ALA A 76 0.39 -5.77 -1.61
C ALA A 76 1.86 -5.35 -1.49
N GLN A 77 2.78 -6.29 -1.19
CA GLN A 77 4.21 -6.01 -1.13
C GLN A 77 4.77 -5.55 -2.49
N SER A 78 4.30 -6.16 -3.59
CA SER A 78 4.72 -5.75 -4.94
C SER A 78 4.26 -4.33 -5.26
N MET A 79 3.03 -3.97 -4.86
CA MET A 79 2.52 -2.61 -5.00
C MET A 79 3.30 -1.61 -4.14
N GLN A 80 3.64 -1.97 -2.89
CA GLN A 80 4.50 -1.13 -2.04
C GLN A 80 5.86 -0.87 -2.70
N SER A 81 6.49 -1.88 -3.30
CA SER A 81 7.77 -1.70 -4.01
C SER A 81 7.65 -0.78 -5.22
N ARG A 82 6.58 -0.94 -6.02
CA ARG A 82 6.27 -0.04 -7.13
C ARG A 82 6.09 1.39 -6.65
N TYR A 83 5.26 1.62 -5.64
CA TYR A 83 4.97 2.96 -5.15
C TYR A 83 6.16 3.60 -4.44
N TYR A 84 6.99 2.82 -3.76
CA TYR A 84 8.23 3.31 -3.17
C TYR A 84 9.18 3.87 -4.23
N ASN A 85 9.29 3.21 -5.39
CA ASN A 85 10.19 3.61 -6.47
C ASN A 85 9.53 4.42 -7.59
N SER A 86 8.25 4.81 -7.46
CA SER A 86 7.51 5.49 -8.53
C SER A 86 8.17 6.81 -8.93
N PRO A 87 8.56 7.00 -10.21
CA PRO A 87 9.10 8.27 -10.68
C PRO A 87 8.02 9.26 -11.14
N ALA A 88 6.80 8.79 -11.43
CA ALA A 88 5.69 9.64 -11.86
C ALA A 88 4.38 9.32 -11.13
N ALA A 89 3.37 10.14 -11.41
CA ALA A 89 2.00 10.01 -10.92
C ALA A 89 1.34 8.68 -11.32
N LEU A 90 0.28 8.32 -10.59
CA LEU A 90 -0.59 7.20 -10.95
C LEU A 90 -1.39 7.49 -12.21
N ALA A 91 -1.73 6.44 -12.95
CA ALA A 91 -2.74 6.53 -13.99
C ALA A 91 -4.12 6.86 -13.38
N ASP A 92 -4.96 7.59 -14.12
CA ASP A 92 -6.27 8.05 -13.62
C ASP A 92 -7.16 6.91 -13.10
N ALA A 93 -7.15 5.76 -13.78
CA ALA A 93 -7.91 4.59 -13.36
C ALA A 93 -7.45 4.06 -11.99
N GLU A 94 -6.15 4.01 -11.74
CA GLU A 94 -5.60 3.56 -10.46
C GLU A 94 -5.87 4.56 -9.35
N LYS A 95 -5.74 5.86 -9.65
CA LYS A 95 -6.12 6.95 -8.74
C LYS A 95 -7.58 6.81 -8.30
N GLN A 96 -8.50 6.61 -9.24
CA GLN A 96 -9.92 6.44 -8.94
C GLN A 96 -10.19 5.19 -8.08
N GLN A 97 -9.50 4.09 -8.36
CA GLN A 97 -9.63 2.86 -7.57
C GLN A 97 -9.16 3.06 -6.13
N ALA A 98 -8.00 3.70 -5.93
CA ALA A 98 -7.45 3.96 -4.60
C ALA A 98 -8.34 4.91 -3.80
N GLN A 99 -8.86 5.96 -4.43
CA GLN A 99 -9.79 6.90 -3.80
C GLN A 99 -11.13 6.22 -3.44
N ALA A 100 -11.68 5.40 -4.32
CA ALA A 100 -12.90 4.66 -4.05
C ALA A 100 -12.73 3.68 -2.88
N TRP A 101 -11.59 2.98 -2.84
CA TRP A 101 -11.24 2.10 -1.72
C TRP A 101 -11.13 2.88 -0.40
N ALA A 102 -10.41 4.01 -0.38
CA ALA A 102 -10.22 4.80 0.83
C ALA A 102 -11.53 5.36 1.38
N THR A 103 -12.43 5.84 0.50
CA THR A 103 -13.76 6.29 0.89
C THR A 103 -14.57 5.16 1.54
N ARG A 104 -14.65 3.99 0.90
CA ARG A 104 -15.36 2.83 1.45
C ARG A 104 -14.79 2.40 2.81
N LEU A 105 -13.46 2.34 2.92
CA LEU A 105 -12.79 2.02 4.17
C LEU A 105 -13.22 2.99 5.28
N MET A 106 -13.14 4.29 5.03
CA MET A 106 -13.46 5.30 6.04
C MET A 106 -14.93 5.27 6.45
N ASP A 107 -15.85 5.06 5.51
CA ASP A 107 -17.28 4.95 5.80
C ASP A 107 -17.58 3.69 6.64
N SER A 108 -17.03 2.54 6.24
CA SER A 108 -17.16 1.29 6.98
C SER A 108 -16.54 1.37 8.37
N LEU A 109 -15.37 2.00 8.50
CA LEU A 109 -14.72 2.21 9.79
C LEU A 109 -15.57 3.11 10.70
N ARG A 110 -16.16 4.20 10.18
CA ARG A 110 -17.07 5.06 10.95
C ARG A 110 -18.27 4.25 11.46
N SER A 111 -18.93 3.53 10.57
CA SER A 111 -20.10 2.70 10.91
C SER A 111 -19.76 1.60 11.93
N TRP A 112 -18.64 0.91 11.74
CA TRP A 112 -18.16 -0.12 12.68
C TRP A 112 -17.79 0.47 14.04
N SER A 113 -17.06 1.60 14.06
CA SER A 113 -16.60 2.25 15.30
C SER A 113 -17.74 2.85 16.11
N ALA A 114 -18.90 3.13 15.51
CA ALA A 114 -20.05 3.71 16.20
C ALA A 114 -20.84 2.71 17.06
N ARG A 115 -20.48 1.41 17.05
CA ARG A 115 -21.27 0.35 17.72
C ARG A 115 -21.12 0.34 19.23
N ASP A 116 -19.95 0.72 19.75
CA ASP A 116 -19.72 0.86 21.20
C ASP A 116 -18.52 1.79 21.48
N PRO A 117 -18.37 2.30 22.72
CA PRO A 117 -17.34 3.28 23.05
C PRO A 117 -15.91 2.79 22.86
N LEU A 118 -15.63 1.50 23.08
CA LEU A 118 -14.28 0.97 22.90
C LEU A 118 -13.89 0.97 21.41
N LEU A 119 -14.83 0.55 20.54
CA LEU A 119 -14.62 0.61 19.10
C LEU A 119 -14.52 2.04 18.58
N ALA A 120 -15.18 3.00 19.23
CA ALA A 120 -15.07 4.42 18.89
C ALA A 120 -13.63 4.93 19.07
N GLU A 121 -12.99 4.60 20.20
CA GLU A 121 -11.60 4.96 20.50
C GLU A 121 -10.61 4.28 19.55
N ILE A 122 -10.80 2.99 19.27
CA ILE A 122 -9.97 2.24 18.30
C ILE A 122 -10.09 2.86 16.91
N GLY A 123 -11.33 3.10 16.46
CA GLY A 123 -11.59 3.71 15.15
C GLY A 123 -11.05 5.12 15.02
N ALA A 124 -11.14 5.94 16.08
CA ALA A 124 -10.58 7.29 16.11
C ALA A 124 -9.05 7.25 16.04
N SER A 125 -8.41 6.41 16.85
CA SER A 125 -6.95 6.24 16.88
C SER A 125 -6.42 5.79 15.52
N PHE A 126 -7.07 4.79 14.90
CA PHE A 126 -6.68 4.31 13.58
C PHE A 126 -6.80 5.40 12.52
N ARG A 127 -7.92 6.14 12.49
CA ARG A 127 -8.11 7.24 11.53
C ARG A 127 -7.05 8.34 11.70
N LEU A 128 -6.73 8.71 12.94
CA LEU A 128 -5.67 9.68 13.22
C LEU A 128 -4.33 9.21 12.63
N MET A 129 -3.95 7.97 12.93
CA MET A 129 -2.68 7.41 12.44
C MET A 129 -2.67 7.25 10.92
N TYR A 130 -3.80 6.89 10.31
CA TYR A 130 -3.97 6.83 8.86
C TYR A 130 -3.71 8.18 8.20
N TYR A 131 -4.32 9.26 8.72
CA TYR A 131 -4.14 10.60 8.14
C TYR A 131 -2.75 11.18 8.41
N GLN A 132 -2.14 10.91 9.57
CA GLN A 132 -0.74 11.28 9.82
C GLN A 132 0.20 10.58 8.84
N SER A 133 -0.02 9.29 8.60
CA SER A 133 0.74 8.53 7.60
C SER A 133 0.51 9.02 6.17
N ALA A 134 -0.71 9.47 5.85
CA ALA A 134 -1.02 10.06 4.56
C ALA A 134 -0.19 11.32 4.30
N VAL A 135 -0.14 12.24 5.26
CA VAL A 135 0.67 13.47 5.15
C VAL A 135 2.15 13.14 4.99
N LEU A 136 2.69 12.21 5.78
CA LEU A 136 4.09 11.76 5.65
C LEU A 136 4.40 11.22 4.26
N LEU A 137 3.49 10.42 3.69
CA LEU A 137 3.61 9.87 2.34
C LEU A 137 3.48 10.96 1.27
N GLU A 138 2.55 11.91 1.44
CA GLU A 138 2.39 13.07 0.56
C GLU A 138 3.69 13.87 0.49
N ASP A 139 4.29 14.19 1.65
CA ASP A 139 5.58 14.88 1.72
C ASP A 139 6.69 14.08 1.05
N TYR A 140 6.75 12.76 1.24
CA TYR A 140 7.70 11.88 0.55
C TYR A 140 7.59 11.99 -0.97
N TYR A 141 6.37 11.97 -1.52
CA TYR A 141 6.14 12.08 -2.96
C TYR A 141 6.37 13.49 -3.50
N MET A 142 6.01 14.52 -2.74
CA MET A 142 6.30 15.90 -3.11
C MET A 142 7.80 16.19 -3.14
N ASN A 143 8.57 15.61 -2.21
CA ASN A 143 10.04 15.67 -2.22
C ASN A 143 10.66 14.98 -3.45
N LYS A 144 9.91 14.11 -4.13
CA LYS A 144 10.28 13.53 -5.42
C LYS A 144 9.89 14.38 -6.63
N GLY A 145 9.36 15.58 -6.41
CA GLY A 145 8.99 16.54 -7.46
C GLY A 145 7.55 16.45 -7.94
N MET A 146 6.71 15.63 -7.31
CA MET A 146 5.28 15.52 -7.64
C MET A 146 4.49 16.70 -7.05
N ASN A 147 3.42 17.11 -7.73
CA ASN A 147 2.50 18.08 -7.14
C ASN A 147 1.58 17.43 -6.10
N TYR A 148 0.90 18.24 -5.29
CA TYR A 148 0.02 17.76 -4.23
C TYR A 148 -1.04 16.74 -4.71
N THR A 149 -1.65 16.95 -5.88
CA THR A 149 -2.71 16.05 -6.38
C THR A 149 -2.16 14.67 -6.72
N GLU A 150 -0.96 14.63 -7.29
CA GLU A 150 -0.25 13.40 -7.65
C GLU A 150 0.25 12.68 -6.40
N ALA A 151 0.87 13.42 -5.49
CA ALA A 151 1.38 12.93 -4.22
C ALA A 151 0.26 12.33 -3.36
N SER A 152 -0.89 13.01 -3.25
CA SER A 152 -2.04 12.52 -2.48
C SER A 152 -2.66 11.26 -3.08
N ALA A 153 -2.70 11.15 -4.41
CA ALA A 153 -3.13 9.92 -5.09
C ALA A 153 -2.18 8.74 -4.79
N LEU A 154 -0.87 8.96 -4.87
CA LEU A 154 0.14 7.94 -4.55
C LEU A 154 0.15 7.57 -3.08
N ALA A 155 0.01 8.54 -2.17
CA ALA A 155 -0.10 8.30 -0.75
C ALA A 155 -1.31 7.42 -0.43
N THR A 156 -2.47 7.72 -1.02
CA THR A 156 -3.69 6.92 -0.86
C THR A 156 -3.49 5.49 -1.34
N ALA A 157 -2.92 5.29 -2.53
CA ALA A 157 -2.65 3.96 -3.07
C ALA A 157 -1.60 3.19 -2.24
N THR A 158 -0.62 3.90 -1.69
CA THR A 158 0.40 3.32 -0.81
C THR A 158 -0.21 2.86 0.51
N LEU A 159 -1.08 3.67 1.12
CA LEU A 159 -1.84 3.27 2.30
C LEU A 159 -2.71 2.03 2.02
N GLN A 160 -3.37 1.99 0.86
CA GLN A 160 -4.11 0.78 0.43
C GLN A 160 -3.20 -0.45 0.38
N ALA A 161 -2.01 -0.33 -0.20
CA ALA A 161 -1.05 -1.43 -0.26
C ALA A 161 -0.47 -1.81 1.11
N LEU A 162 -0.41 -0.88 2.07
CA LEU A 162 0.12 -1.13 3.41
C LEU A 162 -0.90 -1.81 4.34
N VAL A 163 -2.13 -1.29 4.39
CA VAL A 163 -3.14 -1.74 5.36
C VAL A 163 -4.28 -2.54 4.75
N GLY A 164 -4.50 -2.45 3.43
CA GLY A 164 -5.62 -3.08 2.73
C GLY A 164 -5.78 -4.58 3.01
N PRO A 165 -4.72 -5.41 2.92
CA PRO A 165 -4.83 -6.84 3.20
C PRO A 165 -5.37 -7.17 4.60
N TYR A 166 -5.11 -6.31 5.58
CA TYR A 166 -5.57 -6.51 6.97
C TYR A 166 -6.97 -5.94 7.23
N LEU A 167 -7.48 -5.13 6.31
CA LEU A 167 -8.75 -4.40 6.46
C LEU A 167 -9.80 -4.82 5.44
N GLU A 168 -9.60 -5.95 4.73
CA GLU A 168 -10.54 -6.48 3.72
C GLU A 168 -11.97 -6.62 4.25
N ARG A 169 -12.15 -6.91 5.55
CA ARG A 169 -13.47 -6.98 6.21
C ARG A 169 -14.25 -5.66 6.24
N PHE A 170 -13.62 -4.54 5.90
CA PHE A 170 -14.20 -3.19 5.92
C PHE A 170 -14.41 -2.62 4.51
N VAL A 171 -14.08 -3.33 3.43
CA VAL A 171 -14.12 -2.81 2.05
C VAL A 171 -14.83 -3.72 1.07
#